data_AF-A0A0F9JQR3-F1
#
_entry.id   AF-A0A0F9JQR3-F1
#
_cell.length_a   1.000
_cell.length_b   1.000
_cell.length_c   1.000
_cell.angle_alpha   90.00
_cell.angle_beta   90.00
_cell.angle_gamma   90.00
#
_symmetry.space_group_name_H-M   'P 1'
#
loop_
_entity.id
_entity.type
_entity.pdbx_description
1 polymer ?
#
loop_
_entity_poly.entity_id
_entity_poly.type
_entity_poly.pdbx_seq_one_letter_code
_entity_poly.pdbx_strand_id
1 'polypeptide(L)'
;MALLSEGKNAGEFILSEAPGDRSRENVTVLSGENLKAGAVVGRVNKGVGKADIPAVVGTGDGVMSALFAGPEVEKGSYVVTCTVAATDGGTFSVTTPSGKLLPNAVVGTPYVSRHVNFNIADGSADFIVGDVFTIVVTTGAPAVVGTGTGNISGLSLGPDAKPGQYRVECIEAITNSGEFKVVSPDGETVAVGYIVAGAGGTLVLANQRQLNLTITDDTTDFAVGDFFEVFAFNELALGKVVAWDPTTFDGRDDAAGVLYDNVDATSADKAGVIVARHAVVRKNDLDWAAAIAAGQKESAYLDLEALGIIAR
;
A
#
# COMPACT_ATOMS: atom_id res chain seq x y z
N MET A 1 -48.33 1.88 13.08
CA MET A 1 -47.47 2.49 14.12
C MET A 1 -46.17 2.81 13.42
N ALA A 2 -45.82 4.09 13.24
CA ALA A 2 -44.54 4.47 12.65
C ALA A 2 -43.45 4.17 13.68
N LEU A 3 -42.51 3.29 13.34
CA LEU A 3 -41.29 3.09 14.12
C LEU A 3 -40.44 4.35 13.94
N LEU A 4 -40.33 5.16 14.99
CA LEU A 4 -39.36 6.24 15.04
C LEU A 4 -38.04 5.61 15.48
N SER A 5 -37.07 5.56 14.57
CA SER A 5 -35.70 5.12 14.86
C SER A 5 -34.84 6.36 15.03
N GLU A 6 -34.23 6.53 16.19
CA GLU A 6 -33.15 7.49 16.39
C GLU A 6 -31.83 6.85 15.93
N GLY A 7 -30.98 7.61 15.25
CA GLY A 7 -29.63 7.15 14.88
C GLY A 7 -28.66 7.31 16.04
N LYS A 8 -27.49 6.66 15.97
CA LYS A 8 -26.41 6.88 16.94
C LYS A 8 -25.92 8.34 16.86
N ASN A 9 -25.89 9.01 17.99
CA ASN A 9 -25.43 10.39 18.10
C ASN A 9 -23.92 10.46 18.36
N ALA A 10 -23.33 11.62 18.07
CA ALA A 10 -21.90 11.87 18.28
C ALA A 10 -21.48 11.58 19.74
N GLY A 11 -20.48 10.72 19.93
CA GLY A 11 -19.89 10.39 21.23
C GLY A 11 -20.80 9.62 22.19
N GLU A 12 -21.99 9.16 21.78
CA GLU A 12 -22.95 8.48 22.66
C GLU A 12 -22.39 7.18 23.29
N PHE A 13 -21.48 6.53 22.57
CA PHE A 13 -20.79 5.32 23.01
C PHE A 13 -19.73 5.57 24.10
N ILE A 14 -19.34 6.82 24.38
CA ILE A 14 -18.27 7.16 25.33
C ILE A 14 -18.82 7.16 26.75
N LEU A 15 -18.28 6.31 27.61
CA LEU A 15 -18.57 6.29 29.05
C LEU A 15 -17.66 7.25 29.83
N SER A 16 -16.40 7.37 29.41
CA SER A 16 -15.40 8.28 29.99
C SER A 16 -14.28 8.52 28.99
N GLU A 17 -13.68 9.71 28.99
CA GLU A 17 -12.48 10.02 28.20
C GLU A 17 -11.51 10.88 29.02
N ALA A 18 -10.22 10.88 28.64
CA ALA A 18 -9.23 11.73 29.28
C ALA A 18 -9.53 13.24 29.06
N PRO A 19 -9.07 14.14 29.96
CA PRO A 19 -9.38 15.56 29.87
C PRO A 19 -8.88 16.23 28.59
N GLY A 20 -9.73 17.10 28.02
CA GLY A 20 -9.45 17.84 26.79
C GLY A 20 -9.42 16.93 25.56
N ASP A 21 -8.62 17.31 24.56
CA ASP A 21 -8.55 16.59 23.28
C ASP A 21 -7.58 15.38 23.30
N ARG A 22 -7.11 14.97 24.48
CA ARG A 22 -6.06 13.93 24.61
C ARG A 22 -6.47 12.55 24.09
N SER A 23 -7.76 12.24 24.16
CA SER A 23 -8.32 10.96 23.74
C SER A 23 -8.64 10.92 22.26
N ARG A 24 -8.74 12.10 21.63
CA ARG A 24 -9.29 12.29 20.30
C ARG A 24 -8.18 12.57 19.30
N GLU A 25 -8.35 12.11 18.09
CA GLU A 25 -7.42 12.35 17.00
C GLU A 25 -8.18 12.71 15.72
N ASN A 26 -7.73 13.78 15.06
CA ASN A 26 -8.19 14.15 13.73
C ASN A 26 -7.65 13.15 12.71
N VAL A 27 -8.54 12.58 11.92
CA VAL A 27 -8.22 11.61 10.88
C VAL A 27 -8.93 11.95 9.59
N THR A 28 -8.51 11.32 8.51
CA THR A 28 -9.21 11.36 7.23
C THR A 28 -9.86 10.01 6.99
N VAL A 29 -11.18 9.99 6.87
CA VAL A 29 -11.95 8.82 6.45
C VAL A 29 -11.80 8.66 4.94
N LEU A 30 -11.41 7.47 4.50
CA LEU A 30 -11.17 7.15 3.10
C LEU A 30 -12.47 7.23 2.29
N SER A 31 -12.37 7.74 1.05
CA SER A 31 -13.46 7.72 0.09
C SER A 31 -14.05 6.30 -0.08
N GLY A 32 -15.38 6.20 -0.10
CA GLY A 32 -16.15 4.96 -0.24
C GLY A 32 -16.78 4.47 1.07
N GLU A 33 -16.43 5.08 2.21
CA GLU A 33 -16.93 4.71 3.53
C GLU A 33 -18.15 5.55 3.94
N ASN A 34 -19.11 4.95 4.65
CA ASN A 34 -20.23 5.67 5.29
C ASN A 34 -20.37 5.19 6.74
N LEU A 35 -19.49 5.71 7.59
CA LEU A 35 -19.32 5.23 8.95
C LEU A 35 -20.22 5.98 9.93
N LYS A 36 -20.75 5.25 10.92
CA LYS A 36 -21.56 5.83 11.99
C LYS A 36 -20.74 6.09 13.24
N ALA A 37 -21.23 6.98 14.09
CA ALA A 37 -20.70 7.18 15.42
C ALA A 37 -20.65 5.83 16.16
N GLY A 38 -19.52 5.54 16.81
CA GLY A 38 -19.26 4.25 17.44
C GLY A 38 -18.63 3.20 16.52
N ALA A 39 -18.41 3.48 15.23
CA ALA A 39 -17.73 2.54 14.33
C ALA A 39 -16.30 2.26 14.77
N VAL A 40 -15.96 0.99 14.93
CA VAL A 40 -14.56 0.56 15.11
C VAL A 40 -13.85 0.68 13.77
N VAL A 41 -12.73 1.41 13.76
CA VAL A 41 -11.99 1.74 12.53
C VAL A 41 -10.58 1.20 12.57
N GLY A 42 -10.06 0.81 11.41
CA GLY A 42 -8.66 0.48 11.18
C GLY A 42 -7.98 1.55 10.32
N ARG A 43 -6.64 1.57 10.28
CA ARG A 43 -5.87 2.47 9.41
C ARG A 43 -5.26 1.71 8.25
N VAL A 44 -5.50 2.17 7.03
CA VAL A 44 -4.79 1.68 5.85
C VAL A 44 -3.40 2.30 5.87
N ASN A 45 -2.43 1.63 6.50
CA ASN A 45 -1.08 2.14 6.72
C ASN A 45 -0.03 1.55 5.75
N LYS A 46 -0.39 0.47 5.07
CA LYS A 46 0.42 -0.18 4.04
C LYS A 46 -0.41 -0.37 2.78
N GLY A 47 0.25 -0.65 1.68
CA GLY A 47 -0.39 -1.03 0.44
C GLY A 47 0.52 -1.85 -0.43
N VAL A 48 -0.05 -2.37 -1.51
CA VAL A 48 0.65 -3.17 -2.50
C VAL A 48 0.30 -2.72 -3.91
N GLY A 49 1.26 -2.77 -4.82
CA GLY A 49 1.07 -2.38 -6.21
C GLY A 49 2.39 -2.30 -6.96
N LYS A 50 2.66 -1.17 -7.62
CA LYS A 50 3.80 -1.00 -8.53
C LYS A 50 4.37 0.42 -8.55
N ALA A 51 5.52 0.54 -9.19
CA ALA A 51 6.01 1.77 -9.80
C ALA A 51 6.59 1.46 -11.18
N ASP A 52 6.29 2.31 -12.16
CA ASP A 52 6.83 2.17 -13.52
C ASP A 52 8.10 3.03 -13.66
N ILE A 53 9.04 2.60 -14.49
CA ILE A 53 10.25 3.38 -14.80
C ILE A 53 9.83 4.65 -15.55
N PRO A 54 10.10 5.85 -15.02
CA PRO A 54 9.69 7.09 -15.67
C PRO A 54 10.62 7.48 -16.81
N ALA A 55 10.05 8.16 -17.81
CA ALA A 55 10.84 8.95 -18.76
C ALA A 55 11.21 10.31 -18.14
N VAL A 56 12.34 10.86 -18.59
CA VAL A 56 12.72 12.23 -18.25
C VAL A 56 11.72 13.22 -18.85
N VAL A 57 11.35 14.22 -18.05
CA VAL A 57 10.62 15.41 -18.51
C VAL A 57 11.61 16.56 -18.48
N GLY A 58 11.98 17.06 -19.65
CA GLY A 58 13.06 18.03 -19.75
C GLY A 58 13.70 18.08 -21.13
N THR A 59 14.90 18.65 -21.21
CA THR A 59 15.67 18.69 -22.47
C THR A 59 16.65 17.54 -22.61
N GLY A 60 17.16 17.00 -21.49
CA GLY A 60 18.02 15.81 -21.53
C GLY A 60 17.24 14.58 -22.02
N ASP A 61 17.94 13.63 -22.62
CA ASP A 61 17.38 12.37 -23.15
C ASP A 61 17.87 11.13 -22.40
N GLY A 62 18.50 11.32 -21.23
CA GLY A 62 18.96 10.23 -20.39
C GLY A 62 17.82 9.39 -19.80
N VAL A 63 18.18 8.18 -19.36
CA VAL A 63 17.23 7.13 -18.98
C VAL A 63 17.37 6.72 -17.53
N MET A 64 16.24 6.44 -16.88
CA MET A 64 16.20 5.74 -15.61
C MET A 64 16.10 4.23 -15.86
N SER A 65 16.72 3.42 -15.02
CA SER A 65 16.63 1.96 -15.07
C SER A 65 16.78 1.36 -13.68
N ALA A 66 16.56 0.04 -13.56
CA ALA A 66 16.82 -0.71 -12.35
C ALA A 66 16.10 -0.13 -11.12
N LEU A 67 14.81 0.20 -11.28
CA LEU A 67 14.00 0.78 -10.20
C LEU A 67 13.65 -0.29 -9.16
N PHE A 68 14.11 -0.14 -7.92
CA PHE A 68 13.79 -1.04 -6.83
C PHE A 68 13.19 -0.35 -5.60
N ALA A 69 12.24 -1.02 -4.94
CA ALA A 69 11.62 -0.56 -3.71
C ALA A 69 12.42 -0.97 -2.46
N GLY A 70 12.79 0.01 -1.64
CA GLY A 70 13.35 -0.21 -0.31
C GLY A 70 12.29 -0.34 0.79
N PRO A 71 12.67 -0.67 2.03
CA PRO A 71 11.74 -0.94 3.14
C PRO A 71 10.95 0.29 3.62
N GLU A 72 11.36 1.50 3.25
CA GLU A 72 10.69 2.76 3.60
C GLU A 72 9.99 3.39 2.39
N VAL A 73 9.80 2.63 1.30
CA VAL A 73 9.04 3.13 0.14
C VAL A 73 7.65 3.59 0.56
N GLU A 74 7.23 4.70 -0.01
CA GLU A 74 5.99 5.43 0.31
C GLU A 74 5.13 5.48 -0.94
N LYS A 75 3.81 5.44 -0.78
CA LYS A 75 2.88 5.68 -1.88
C LYS A 75 2.97 7.14 -2.36
N GLY A 76 2.80 7.35 -3.66
CA GLY A 76 2.79 8.68 -4.28
C GLY A 76 4.02 8.93 -5.16
N SER A 77 4.26 10.20 -5.46
CA SER A 77 5.27 10.61 -6.43
C SER A 77 6.60 10.96 -5.78
N TYR A 78 7.65 10.24 -6.14
CA TYR A 78 9.03 10.64 -5.89
C TYR A 78 9.50 11.54 -7.03
N VAL A 79 9.97 12.73 -6.69
CA VAL A 79 10.42 13.73 -7.66
C VAL A 79 11.94 13.78 -7.62
N VAL A 80 12.55 13.46 -8.76
CA VAL A 80 14.01 13.44 -8.94
C VAL A 80 14.36 14.55 -9.92
N THR A 81 14.95 15.65 -9.42
CA THR A 81 15.20 16.87 -10.22
C THR A 81 16.69 17.11 -10.39
N CYS A 82 17.15 17.39 -11.60
CA CYS A 82 18.53 17.79 -11.87
C CYS A 82 18.80 19.16 -11.23
N THR A 83 19.77 19.20 -10.31
CA THR A 83 20.17 20.42 -9.59
C THR A 83 21.50 20.98 -10.08
N VAL A 84 22.38 20.11 -10.57
CA VAL A 84 23.68 20.49 -11.15
C VAL A 84 23.83 19.71 -12.45
N ALA A 85 23.79 20.43 -13.56
CA ALA A 85 24.10 19.89 -14.89
C ALA A 85 25.61 19.65 -15.03
N ALA A 86 25.98 18.58 -15.72
CA ALA A 86 27.35 18.28 -16.12
C ALA A 86 27.33 17.64 -17.50
N THR A 87 28.41 17.79 -18.27
CA THR A 87 28.57 17.06 -19.54
C THR A 87 28.62 15.56 -19.27
N ASP A 88 27.87 14.79 -20.04
CA ASP A 88 27.69 13.35 -19.91
C ASP A 88 27.27 12.92 -18.48
N GLY A 89 26.53 13.77 -17.76
CA GLY A 89 26.21 13.51 -16.35
C GLY A 89 25.28 14.50 -15.67
N GLY A 90 25.32 14.53 -14.33
CA GLY A 90 24.51 15.43 -13.53
C GLY A 90 24.32 14.98 -12.09
N THR A 91 23.89 15.90 -11.23
CA THR A 91 23.49 15.61 -9.85
C THR A 91 22.00 15.93 -9.67
N PHE A 92 21.25 14.96 -9.19
CA PHE A 92 19.81 15.03 -9.01
C PHE A 92 19.45 15.03 -7.52
N SER A 93 18.57 15.94 -7.10
CA SER A 93 17.94 15.88 -5.78
C SER A 93 16.75 14.92 -5.83
N VAL A 94 16.62 14.05 -4.83
CA VAL A 94 15.51 13.11 -4.72
C VAL A 94 14.60 13.54 -3.58
N THR A 95 13.32 13.79 -3.87
CA THR A 95 12.30 14.19 -2.90
C THR A 95 11.26 13.08 -2.75
N THR A 96 10.95 12.68 -1.52
CA THR A 96 9.91 11.68 -1.23
C THR A 96 8.50 12.26 -1.42
N PRO A 97 7.46 11.41 -1.55
CA PRO A 97 6.08 11.87 -1.56
C PRO A 97 5.66 12.61 -0.29
N SER A 98 6.28 12.29 0.86
CA SER A 98 6.13 13.04 2.12
C SER A 98 6.84 14.40 2.15
N GLY A 99 7.61 14.76 1.12
CA GLY A 99 8.33 16.03 1.01
C GLY A 99 9.73 16.03 1.64
N LYS A 100 10.22 14.88 2.09
CA LYS A 100 11.57 14.72 2.66
C LYS A 100 12.60 14.67 1.53
N LEU A 101 13.69 15.42 1.69
CA LEU A 101 14.84 15.33 0.80
C LEU A 101 15.72 14.13 1.19
N LEU A 102 16.04 13.28 0.22
CA LEU A 102 16.99 12.19 0.34
C LEU A 102 18.37 12.61 -0.19
N PRO A 103 19.43 11.80 0.01
CA PRO A 103 20.73 12.06 -0.59
C PRO A 103 20.63 12.26 -2.11
N ASN A 104 21.53 13.07 -2.67
CA ASN A 104 21.52 13.32 -4.10
C ASN A 104 21.94 12.08 -4.89
N ALA A 105 21.27 11.84 -6.02
CA ALA A 105 21.67 10.85 -7.01
C ALA A 105 22.68 11.46 -7.98
N VAL A 106 23.68 10.69 -8.40
CA VAL A 106 24.69 11.11 -9.36
C VAL A 106 24.61 10.20 -10.57
N VAL A 107 24.55 10.78 -11.77
CA VAL A 107 24.47 10.02 -13.03
C VAL A 107 25.65 9.06 -13.15
N GLY A 108 25.39 7.85 -13.66
CA GLY A 108 26.39 6.79 -13.80
C GLY A 108 26.72 6.04 -12.50
N THR A 109 26.22 6.50 -11.34
CA THR A 109 26.37 5.80 -10.05
C THR A 109 25.02 5.23 -9.62
N PRO A 110 24.94 3.95 -9.20
CA PRO A 110 23.71 3.39 -8.64
C PRO A 110 23.24 4.21 -7.43
N TYR A 111 22.00 4.70 -7.49
CA TYR A 111 21.38 5.39 -6.38
C TYR A 111 20.78 4.36 -5.42
N VAL A 112 21.29 4.34 -4.18
CA VAL A 112 20.86 3.42 -3.14
C VAL A 112 20.27 4.20 -1.96
N SER A 113 19.04 3.88 -1.58
CA SER A 113 18.36 4.47 -0.44
C SER A 113 17.41 3.48 0.23
N ARG A 114 16.94 3.82 1.44
CA ARG A 114 15.90 3.04 2.13
C ARG A 114 14.51 3.19 1.50
N HIS A 115 14.29 4.18 0.61
CA HIS A 115 13.01 4.43 -0.05
C HIS A 115 12.97 3.79 -1.45
N VAL A 116 13.63 4.42 -2.43
CA VAL A 116 13.71 3.95 -3.83
C VAL A 116 15.17 3.87 -4.24
N ASN A 117 15.47 2.93 -5.12
CA ASN A 117 16.79 2.69 -5.66
C ASN A 117 16.67 2.66 -7.18
N PHE A 118 17.63 3.21 -7.91
CA PHE A 118 17.59 3.25 -9.37
C PHE A 118 18.96 3.62 -9.94
N ASN A 119 19.08 3.50 -11.25
CA ASN A 119 20.21 3.99 -12.02
C ASN A 119 19.75 5.11 -12.95
N ILE A 120 20.56 6.15 -13.09
CA ILE A 120 20.40 7.17 -14.13
C ILE A 120 21.61 7.06 -15.06
N ALA A 121 21.34 6.92 -16.35
CA ALA A 121 22.34 6.99 -17.40
C ALA A 121 22.07 8.23 -18.26
N ASP A 122 23.14 8.90 -18.66
CA ASP A 122 23.06 10.01 -19.61
C ASP A 122 22.77 9.48 -21.02
N GLY A 123 22.14 10.32 -21.84
CA GLY A 123 21.83 10.02 -23.23
C GLY A 123 22.78 10.72 -24.18
N SER A 124 22.28 11.19 -25.33
CA SER A 124 23.05 12.01 -26.27
C SER A 124 22.95 13.51 -25.97
N ALA A 125 21.85 13.93 -25.36
CA ALA A 125 21.59 15.28 -24.91
C ALA A 125 21.75 15.34 -23.38
N ASP A 126 22.78 16.06 -22.94
CA ASP A 126 23.09 16.28 -21.53
C ASP A 126 21.87 16.79 -20.76
N PHE A 127 21.73 16.33 -19.52
CA PHE A 127 20.76 16.89 -18.58
C PHE A 127 21.03 18.37 -18.27
N ILE A 128 19.97 19.16 -18.19
CA ILE A 128 20.04 20.54 -17.69
C ILE A 128 19.39 20.67 -16.33
N VAL A 129 19.71 21.77 -15.62
CA VAL A 129 19.07 22.09 -14.34
C VAL A 129 17.56 22.25 -14.55
N GLY A 130 16.77 21.49 -13.80
CA GLY A 130 15.32 21.47 -13.90
C GLY A 130 14.74 20.27 -14.65
N ASP A 131 15.55 19.41 -15.27
CA ASP A 131 15.07 18.12 -15.81
C ASP A 131 14.57 17.21 -14.67
N VAL A 132 13.45 16.52 -14.88
CA VAL A 132 12.76 15.76 -13.82
C VAL A 132 12.41 14.34 -14.24
N PHE A 133 12.67 13.38 -13.36
CA PHE A 133 12.01 12.08 -13.36
C PHE A 133 10.96 12.02 -12.25
N THR A 134 9.77 11.50 -12.56
CA THR A 134 8.69 11.34 -11.58
C THR A 134 8.34 9.87 -11.44
N ILE A 135 8.81 9.23 -10.37
CA ILE A 135 8.48 7.84 -10.08
C ILE A 135 7.16 7.85 -9.30
N VAL A 136 6.12 7.20 -9.83
CA VAL A 136 4.80 7.17 -9.19
C VAL A 136 4.54 5.78 -8.61
N VAL A 137 4.53 5.68 -7.28
CA VAL A 137 4.16 4.46 -6.56
C VAL A 137 2.64 4.43 -6.40
N THR A 138 1.99 3.39 -6.91
CA THR A 138 0.53 3.25 -6.96
C THR A 138 0.08 1.86 -6.55
N THR A 139 -1.23 1.69 -6.29
CA THR A 139 -1.88 0.38 -6.07
C THR A 139 -2.23 -0.36 -7.37
N GLY A 140 -1.67 0.07 -8.51
CA GLY A 140 -1.92 -0.56 -9.80
C GLY A 140 -1.31 -1.97 -9.90
N ALA A 141 -1.90 -2.82 -10.72
CA ALA A 141 -1.35 -4.14 -11.02
C ALA A 141 0.02 -4.01 -11.75
N PRO A 142 1.07 -4.69 -11.29
CA PRO A 142 2.36 -4.74 -11.96
C PRO A 142 2.23 -5.30 -13.38
N ALA A 143 3.06 -4.77 -14.28
CA ALA A 143 3.25 -5.34 -15.61
C ALA A 143 4.37 -6.39 -15.57
N VAL A 144 4.29 -7.34 -16.48
CA VAL A 144 5.37 -8.29 -16.72
C VAL A 144 6.58 -7.55 -17.32
N VAL A 145 7.76 -7.87 -16.81
CA VAL A 145 9.05 -7.49 -17.37
C VAL A 145 9.61 -8.75 -18.03
N GLY A 146 9.59 -8.78 -19.35
CA GLY A 146 9.92 -9.99 -20.10
C GLY A 146 9.17 -10.08 -21.42
N THR A 147 9.03 -11.31 -21.94
CA THR A 147 8.38 -11.58 -23.22
C THR A 147 6.92 -12.03 -23.11
N GLY A 148 6.52 -12.64 -21.99
CA GLY A 148 5.14 -13.06 -21.76
C GLY A 148 4.18 -11.89 -21.65
N THR A 149 2.88 -12.14 -21.82
CA THR A 149 1.83 -11.09 -21.80
C THR A 149 0.82 -11.24 -20.66
N GLY A 150 1.07 -12.12 -19.69
CA GLY A 150 0.14 -12.35 -18.59
C GLY A 150 0.04 -11.19 -17.58
N ASN A 151 -0.94 -11.27 -16.69
CA ASN A 151 -1.26 -10.21 -15.73
C ASN A 151 -1.35 -10.71 -14.28
N ILE A 152 -1.17 -9.79 -13.33
CA ILE A 152 -1.47 -10.00 -11.91
C ILE A 152 -2.82 -9.35 -11.56
N SER A 153 -3.68 -10.09 -10.88
CA SER A 153 -4.91 -9.62 -10.25
C SER A 153 -5.02 -10.11 -8.80
N GLY A 154 -6.03 -9.66 -8.05
CA GLY A 154 -6.24 -10.11 -6.67
C GLY A 154 -5.08 -9.80 -5.72
N LEU A 155 -4.27 -8.79 -6.04
CA LEU A 155 -3.05 -8.45 -5.32
C LEU A 155 -3.38 -7.90 -3.93
N SER A 156 -2.93 -8.58 -2.88
CA SER A 156 -3.10 -8.14 -1.49
C SER A 156 -1.95 -8.63 -0.59
N LEU A 157 -1.79 -7.96 0.55
CA LEU A 157 -0.81 -8.33 1.56
C LEU A 157 -1.34 -9.44 2.47
N GLY A 158 -0.42 -10.26 2.98
CA GLY A 158 -0.67 -11.19 4.08
C GLY A 158 -0.19 -10.63 5.44
N PRO A 159 -0.50 -11.32 6.55
CA PRO A 159 -0.20 -10.85 7.91
C PRO A 159 1.29 -10.63 8.21
N ASP A 160 2.18 -11.37 7.55
CA ASP A 160 3.63 -11.28 7.69
C ASP A 160 4.28 -10.52 6.52
N ALA A 161 3.50 -9.74 5.77
CA ALA A 161 4.00 -8.92 4.69
C ALA A 161 5.06 -7.93 5.19
N LYS A 162 6.24 -8.03 4.57
CA LYS A 162 7.36 -7.11 4.74
C LYS A 162 7.28 -5.97 3.71
N PRO A 163 7.59 -4.72 4.09
CA PRO A 163 7.69 -3.63 3.13
C PRO A 163 8.93 -3.77 2.25
N GLY A 164 8.88 -3.21 1.04
CA GLY A 164 9.91 -3.33 0.03
C GLY A 164 9.42 -4.07 -1.21
N GLN A 165 10.36 -4.56 -2.01
CA GLN A 165 10.05 -5.21 -3.28
C GLN A 165 9.95 -6.72 -3.19
N TYR A 166 8.86 -7.26 -3.71
CA TYR A 166 8.72 -8.68 -3.99
C TYR A 166 8.99 -8.91 -5.47
N ARG A 167 9.67 -10.02 -5.78
CA ARG A 167 9.88 -10.47 -7.15
C ARG A 167 9.10 -11.74 -7.40
N VAL A 168 8.23 -11.72 -8.39
CA VAL A 168 7.48 -12.90 -8.86
C VAL A 168 8.09 -13.31 -10.19
N GLU A 169 8.84 -14.40 -10.23
CA GLU A 169 9.62 -14.83 -11.39
C GLU A 169 9.13 -16.17 -11.93
N CYS A 170 8.98 -16.28 -13.24
CA CYS A 170 8.79 -17.54 -13.94
C CYS A 170 10.09 -18.35 -13.92
N ILE A 171 10.10 -19.47 -13.22
CA ILE A 171 11.26 -20.35 -13.06
C ILE A 171 11.25 -21.52 -14.05
N GLU A 172 10.06 -21.91 -14.54
CA GLU A 172 9.91 -22.94 -15.57
C GLU A 172 8.83 -22.50 -16.57
N ALA A 173 9.19 -22.43 -17.85
CA ALA A 173 8.28 -22.07 -18.93
C ALA A 173 7.59 -23.32 -19.48
N ILE A 174 6.26 -23.28 -19.55
CA ILE A 174 5.42 -24.35 -20.09
C ILE A 174 4.41 -23.69 -21.03
N THR A 175 4.14 -24.29 -22.18
CA THR A 175 3.17 -23.73 -23.15
C THR A 175 1.77 -23.56 -22.52
N ASN A 176 1.20 -22.35 -22.62
CA ASN A 176 -0.02 -21.91 -21.96
C ASN A 176 -0.01 -22.12 -20.42
N SER A 177 1.15 -22.01 -19.78
CA SER A 177 1.39 -22.27 -18.35
C SER A 177 2.72 -21.63 -17.90
N GLY A 178 3.18 -21.97 -16.70
CA GLY A 178 4.44 -21.53 -16.13
C GLY A 178 4.49 -21.80 -14.63
N GLU A 179 5.66 -22.16 -14.11
CA GLU A 179 5.92 -22.22 -12.68
C GLU A 179 6.53 -20.90 -12.22
N PHE A 180 5.95 -20.31 -11.17
CA PHE A 180 6.32 -19.02 -10.62
C PHE A 180 6.81 -19.14 -9.20
N LYS A 181 7.89 -18.42 -8.91
CA LYS A 181 8.49 -18.26 -7.60
C LYS A 181 8.30 -16.84 -7.11
N VAL A 182 7.77 -16.69 -5.91
CA VAL A 182 7.69 -15.40 -5.20
C VAL A 182 8.86 -15.29 -4.24
N VAL A 183 9.64 -14.23 -4.37
CA VAL A 183 10.78 -13.89 -3.52
C VAL A 183 10.46 -12.61 -2.75
N SER A 184 10.67 -12.65 -1.44
CA SER A 184 10.46 -11.52 -0.52
C SER A 184 11.56 -10.46 -0.65
N PRO A 185 11.36 -9.25 -0.09
CA PRO A 185 12.39 -8.21 -0.04
C PRO A 185 13.71 -8.64 0.62
N ASP A 186 13.67 -9.63 1.51
CA ASP A 186 14.86 -10.17 2.17
C ASP A 186 15.58 -11.26 1.35
N GLY A 187 15.07 -11.59 0.17
CA GLY A 187 15.60 -12.65 -0.70
C GLY A 187 15.06 -14.06 -0.40
N GLU A 188 14.22 -14.20 0.64
CA GLU A 188 13.60 -15.49 0.99
C GLU A 188 12.50 -15.88 0.00
N THR A 189 12.38 -17.17 -0.28
CA THR A 189 11.27 -17.69 -1.12
C THR A 189 10.00 -17.80 -0.30
N VAL A 190 8.96 -17.10 -0.74
CA VAL A 190 7.67 -17.00 -0.04
C VAL A 190 6.70 -18.08 -0.49
N ALA A 191 6.62 -18.28 -1.81
CA ALA A 191 5.70 -19.21 -2.43
C ALA A 191 6.26 -19.70 -3.75
N VAL A 192 5.87 -20.90 -4.15
CA VAL A 192 6.05 -21.44 -5.50
C VAL A 192 4.71 -22.02 -5.94
N GLY A 193 4.32 -21.77 -7.18
CA GLY A 193 3.08 -22.29 -7.73
C GLY A 193 3.11 -22.28 -9.25
N TYR A 194 2.19 -23.00 -9.87
CA TYR A 194 2.13 -23.12 -11.33
C TYR A 194 0.77 -22.70 -11.87
N ILE A 195 0.77 -22.16 -13.09
CA ILE A 195 -0.45 -21.92 -13.85
C ILE A 195 -1.00 -23.28 -14.30
N VAL A 196 -2.26 -23.59 -13.97
CA VAL A 196 -2.89 -24.83 -14.41
C VAL A 196 -3.11 -24.78 -15.93
N ALA A 197 -2.61 -25.78 -16.66
CA ALA A 197 -2.63 -25.81 -18.13
C ALA A 197 -4.05 -25.72 -18.72
N GLY A 198 -4.23 -24.80 -19.66
CA GLY A 198 -5.47 -24.52 -20.39
C GLY A 198 -5.51 -23.06 -20.86
N ALA A 199 -6.23 -22.75 -21.94
CA ALA A 199 -6.37 -21.35 -22.39
C ALA A 199 -7.01 -20.51 -21.27
N GLY A 200 -6.33 -19.44 -20.83
CA GLY A 200 -6.74 -18.64 -19.68
C GLY A 200 -6.45 -19.29 -18.32
N GLY A 201 -5.49 -20.22 -18.26
CA GLY A 201 -5.01 -20.82 -17.04
C GLY A 201 -4.61 -19.77 -16.01
N THR A 202 -4.83 -20.08 -14.73
CA THR A 202 -4.58 -19.16 -13.64
C THR A 202 -3.80 -19.85 -12.53
N LEU A 203 -2.78 -19.17 -12.01
CA LEU A 203 -2.17 -19.45 -10.72
C LEU A 203 -2.85 -18.57 -9.66
N VAL A 204 -3.42 -19.17 -8.62
CA VAL A 204 -3.98 -18.43 -7.47
C VAL A 204 -3.13 -18.70 -6.24
N LEU A 205 -2.43 -17.68 -5.76
CA LEU A 205 -1.74 -17.67 -4.47
C LEU A 205 -2.62 -16.93 -3.45
N ALA A 206 -3.55 -17.64 -2.83
CA ALA A 206 -4.45 -17.09 -1.80
C ALA A 206 -4.04 -17.55 -0.39
N ASN A 207 -4.43 -16.77 0.63
CA ASN A 207 -4.15 -17.01 2.05
C ASN A 207 -2.66 -17.24 2.37
N GLN A 208 -1.79 -16.60 1.60
CA GLN A 208 -0.36 -16.59 1.84
C GLN A 208 -0.03 -15.67 2.99
N ARG A 209 1.03 -16.02 3.72
CA ARG A 209 1.48 -15.24 4.88
C ARG A 209 2.05 -13.88 4.51
N GLN A 210 2.62 -13.70 3.32
CA GLN A 210 3.21 -12.41 2.91
C GLN A 210 2.54 -11.76 1.71
N LEU A 211 2.29 -12.49 0.63
CA LEU A 211 1.78 -11.90 -0.62
C LEU A 211 0.74 -12.81 -1.27
N ASN A 212 -0.46 -12.27 -1.47
CA ASN A 212 -1.53 -12.92 -2.22
C ASN A 212 -1.64 -12.29 -3.60
N LEU A 213 -1.84 -13.13 -4.62
CA LEU A 213 -2.00 -12.69 -5.99
C LEU A 213 -2.59 -13.81 -6.85
N THR A 214 -3.06 -13.40 -8.02
CA THR A 214 -3.53 -14.28 -9.07
C THR A 214 -2.78 -13.93 -10.36
N ILE A 215 -2.09 -14.90 -10.96
CA ILE A 215 -1.42 -14.73 -12.27
C ILE A 215 -2.25 -15.42 -13.33
N THR A 216 -2.59 -14.70 -14.38
CA THR A 216 -3.26 -15.27 -15.56
C THR A 216 -2.36 -15.15 -16.75
N ASP A 217 -2.27 -16.23 -17.53
CA ASP A 217 -1.60 -16.21 -18.82
C ASP A 217 -2.51 -15.62 -19.90
N ASP A 218 -1.91 -15.00 -20.91
CA ASP A 218 -2.64 -14.37 -22.01
C ASP A 218 -2.15 -14.91 -23.37
N THR A 219 -1.88 -14.05 -24.36
CA THR A 219 -1.62 -14.49 -25.73
C THR A 219 -0.20 -15.02 -25.98
N THR A 220 0.79 -14.50 -25.24
CA THR A 220 2.19 -14.91 -25.33
C THR A 220 2.60 -15.57 -24.02
N ASP A 221 2.97 -16.84 -24.12
CA ASP A 221 3.44 -17.66 -23.00
C ASP A 221 4.60 -16.98 -22.25
N PHE A 222 4.65 -17.20 -20.95
CA PHE A 222 5.78 -16.79 -20.13
C PHE A 222 7.04 -17.58 -20.48
N ALA A 223 8.17 -16.86 -20.55
CA ALA A 223 9.50 -17.44 -20.67
C ALA A 223 10.19 -17.52 -19.31
N VAL A 224 11.18 -18.42 -19.19
CA VAL A 224 12.02 -18.49 -17.98
C VAL A 224 12.76 -17.17 -17.81
N GLY A 225 12.65 -16.59 -16.61
CA GLY A 225 13.22 -15.29 -16.29
C GLY A 225 12.28 -14.11 -16.53
N ASP A 226 11.07 -14.31 -17.09
CA ASP A 226 10.02 -13.29 -17.03
C ASP A 226 9.63 -13.04 -15.58
N PHE A 227 9.42 -11.78 -15.19
CA PHE A 227 9.09 -11.45 -13.81
C PHE A 227 8.15 -10.27 -13.66
N PHE A 228 7.54 -10.16 -12.48
CA PHE A 228 6.79 -9.00 -12.02
C PHE A 228 7.49 -8.40 -10.80
N GLU A 229 7.52 -7.08 -10.75
CA GLU A 229 7.98 -6.33 -9.58
C GLU A 229 6.78 -5.81 -8.81
N VAL A 230 6.61 -6.33 -7.61
CA VAL A 230 5.50 -5.97 -6.72
C VAL A 230 6.06 -5.11 -5.60
N PHE A 231 5.49 -3.92 -5.43
CA PHE A 231 5.90 -2.97 -4.40
C PHE A 231 4.96 -3.11 -3.21
N ALA A 232 5.50 -3.45 -2.03
CA ALA A 232 4.82 -3.29 -0.76
C ALA A 232 5.30 -1.98 -0.11
N PHE A 233 4.40 -1.01 0.00
CA PHE A 233 4.73 0.37 0.38
C PHE A 233 3.95 0.83 1.61
N ASN A 234 4.47 1.88 2.24
CA ASN A 234 3.80 2.57 3.34
C ASN A 234 2.87 3.66 2.79
N GLU A 235 1.73 3.84 3.42
CA GLU A 235 0.81 4.94 3.11
C GLU A 235 1.30 6.25 3.77
N LEU A 236 0.92 7.38 3.17
CA LEU A 236 1.29 8.70 3.68
C LEU A 236 0.49 9.07 4.93
N ALA A 237 1.09 9.88 5.80
CA ALA A 237 0.44 10.47 6.99
C ALA A 237 -0.26 9.43 7.90
N LEU A 238 0.38 8.26 8.10
CA LEU A 238 -0.14 7.12 8.88
C LEU A 238 -1.38 6.43 8.28
N GLY A 239 -1.75 6.78 7.04
CA GLY A 239 -2.90 6.20 6.37
C GLY A 239 -4.23 6.91 6.65
N LYS A 240 -5.24 6.52 5.88
CA LYS A 240 -6.63 6.93 6.07
C LYS A 240 -7.37 5.88 6.88
N VAL A 241 -8.43 6.29 7.58
CA VAL A 241 -9.26 5.37 8.36
C VAL A 241 -10.40 4.81 7.51
N VAL A 242 -10.71 3.54 7.74
CA VAL A 242 -11.81 2.77 7.14
C VAL A 242 -12.50 1.95 8.22
N ALA A 243 -13.65 1.35 7.93
CA ALA A 243 -14.20 0.32 8.82
C ALA A 243 -13.13 -0.75 9.11
N TRP A 244 -12.99 -1.13 10.38
CA TRP A 244 -12.06 -2.19 10.78
C TRP A 244 -12.43 -3.51 10.10
N ASP A 245 -11.43 -4.19 9.53
CA ASP A 245 -11.59 -5.45 8.81
C ASP A 245 -10.43 -6.41 9.14
N PRO A 246 -10.68 -7.50 9.88
CA PRO A 246 -9.66 -8.46 10.30
C PRO A 246 -9.17 -9.39 9.18
N THR A 247 -9.72 -9.29 7.97
CA THR A 247 -9.34 -10.15 6.83
C THR A 247 -8.43 -9.46 5.83
N THR A 248 -8.14 -8.18 6.04
CA THR A 248 -7.34 -7.36 5.12
C THR A 248 -6.11 -6.82 5.86
N PHE A 249 -4.92 -7.28 5.44
CA PHE A 249 -3.65 -7.02 6.12
C PHE A 249 -2.89 -5.80 5.60
N ASP A 250 -3.62 -4.71 5.34
CA ASP A 250 -3.05 -3.41 4.95
C ASP A 250 -2.94 -2.42 6.13
N GLY A 251 -3.09 -2.95 7.35
CA GLY A 251 -3.15 -2.22 8.61
C GLY A 251 -4.56 -2.03 9.14
N ARG A 252 -5.61 -2.22 8.33
CA ARG A 252 -7.00 -2.10 8.80
C ARG A 252 -7.45 -3.27 9.67
N ASP A 253 -6.67 -4.34 9.70
CA ASP A 253 -6.80 -5.49 10.60
C ASP A 253 -6.48 -5.14 12.05
N ASP A 254 -5.74 -4.05 12.30
CA ASP A 254 -5.46 -3.50 13.63
C ASP A 254 -6.45 -2.35 13.94
N ALA A 255 -7.17 -2.46 15.05
CA ALA A 255 -8.15 -1.45 15.43
C ALA A 255 -7.45 -0.15 15.87
N ALA A 256 -7.63 0.93 15.11
CA ALA A 256 -7.01 2.23 15.35
C ALA A 256 -7.83 3.13 16.29
N GLY A 257 -9.08 2.79 16.58
CA GLY A 257 -9.95 3.55 17.48
C GLY A 257 -11.43 3.43 17.14
N VAL A 258 -12.23 4.34 17.68
CA VAL A 258 -13.69 4.38 17.49
C VAL A 258 -14.12 5.74 16.96
N LEU A 259 -14.89 5.78 15.88
CA LEU A 259 -15.33 7.02 15.24
C LEU A 259 -16.28 7.83 16.14
N TYR A 260 -15.95 9.11 16.35
CA TYR A 260 -16.69 9.99 17.27
C TYR A 260 -18.08 10.38 16.76
N ASP A 261 -18.19 10.73 15.47
CA ASP A 261 -19.43 11.20 14.84
C ASP A 261 -19.63 10.53 13.47
N ASN A 262 -20.83 10.60 12.93
CA ASN A 262 -21.17 10.06 11.61
C ASN A 262 -20.33 10.76 10.53
N VAL A 263 -19.62 9.98 9.70
CA VAL A 263 -18.86 10.50 8.56
C VAL A 263 -19.27 9.76 7.29
N ASP A 264 -19.89 10.52 6.38
CA ASP A 264 -20.26 10.04 5.05
C ASP A 264 -19.19 10.39 4.03
N ALA A 265 -18.17 9.55 3.87
CA ALA A 265 -17.11 9.68 2.87
C ALA A 265 -17.44 8.95 1.55
N THR A 266 -18.72 8.70 1.24
CA THR A 266 -19.11 7.86 0.08
C THR A 266 -18.51 8.31 -1.26
N SER A 267 -18.36 9.63 -1.46
CA SER A 267 -17.92 10.19 -2.76
C SER A 267 -16.54 10.86 -2.74
N ALA A 268 -15.96 11.08 -1.57
CA ALA A 268 -14.65 11.70 -1.40
C ALA A 268 -14.16 11.47 0.03
N ASP A 269 -12.84 11.58 0.22
CA ASP A 269 -12.27 11.60 1.56
C ASP A 269 -12.90 12.71 2.40
N LYS A 270 -13.18 12.41 3.68
CA LYS A 270 -13.70 13.40 4.63
C LYS A 270 -12.91 13.44 5.91
N ALA A 271 -12.82 14.63 6.50
CA ALA A 271 -12.30 14.77 7.85
C ALA A 271 -13.23 14.05 8.84
N GLY A 272 -12.63 13.35 9.79
CA GLY A 272 -13.29 12.68 10.90
C GLY A 272 -12.50 12.86 12.18
N VAL A 273 -13.10 12.44 13.28
CA VAL A 273 -12.45 12.39 14.59
C VAL A 273 -12.68 11.00 15.15
N ILE A 274 -11.61 10.37 15.62
CA ILE A 274 -11.69 9.10 16.32
C ILE A 274 -11.30 9.29 17.78
N VAL A 275 -11.91 8.50 18.65
CA VAL A 275 -11.38 8.22 19.98
C VAL A 275 -10.25 7.22 19.77
N ALA A 276 -9.01 7.71 19.84
CA ALA A 276 -7.80 6.97 19.51
C ALA A 276 -7.08 6.42 20.74
N ARG A 277 -7.38 6.92 21.95
CA ARG A 277 -6.68 6.50 23.19
C ARG A 277 -7.42 6.89 24.46
N HIS A 278 -7.08 6.25 25.58
CA HIS A 278 -7.45 6.63 26.96
C HIS A 278 -8.95 6.94 27.17
N ALA A 279 -9.81 6.01 26.78
CA ALA A 279 -11.26 6.14 26.92
C ALA A 279 -11.90 4.84 27.42
N VAL A 280 -13.11 4.95 27.96
CA VAL A 280 -13.97 3.81 28.25
C VAL A 280 -15.19 3.95 27.35
N VAL A 281 -15.50 2.91 26.58
CA VAL A 281 -16.59 2.90 25.60
C VAL A 281 -17.59 1.81 25.95
N ARG A 282 -18.87 2.01 25.61
CA ARG A 282 -19.93 1.02 25.82
C ARG A 282 -19.83 -0.04 24.72
N LYS A 283 -19.53 -1.29 25.11
CA LYS A 283 -19.33 -2.43 24.20
C LYS A 283 -20.52 -2.66 23.27
N ASN A 284 -21.74 -2.46 23.77
CA ASN A 284 -22.98 -2.66 23.01
C ASN A 284 -23.28 -1.55 21.98
N ASP A 285 -22.66 -0.38 22.11
CA ASP A 285 -22.92 0.76 21.22
C ASP A 285 -21.90 0.84 20.07
N LEU A 286 -20.88 -0.02 20.10
CA LEU A 286 -19.90 -0.11 19.03
C LEU A 286 -20.54 -0.61 17.74
N ASP A 287 -20.22 0.08 16.66
CA ASP A 287 -20.66 -0.22 15.31
C ASP A 287 -19.58 -1.03 14.58
N TRP A 288 -20.00 -2.04 13.84
CA TRP A 288 -19.09 -2.97 13.15
C TRP A 288 -19.46 -3.04 11.68
N ALA A 289 -18.46 -3.28 10.83
CA ALA A 289 -18.71 -3.67 9.45
C ALA A 289 -19.58 -4.94 9.39
N ALA A 290 -20.21 -5.16 8.24
CA ALA A 290 -20.96 -6.38 8.00
C ALA A 290 -20.04 -7.62 8.14
N ALA A 291 -20.61 -8.75 8.58
CA ALA A 291 -19.94 -10.04 8.66
C ALA A 291 -18.78 -10.19 9.68
N ILE A 292 -18.68 -9.32 10.69
CA ILE A 292 -17.73 -9.53 11.80
C ILE A 292 -18.26 -10.56 12.82
N ALA A 293 -17.54 -11.67 12.95
CA ALA A 293 -17.85 -12.75 13.88
C ALA A 293 -17.52 -12.38 15.35
N ALA A 294 -18.19 -13.02 16.31
CA ALA A 294 -18.00 -12.75 17.74
C ALA A 294 -16.53 -12.92 18.19
N GLY A 295 -15.84 -13.95 17.71
CA GLY A 295 -14.42 -14.18 18.02
C GLY A 295 -13.49 -13.09 17.45
N GLN A 296 -13.84 -12.50 16.31
CA GLN A 296 -13.07 -11.40 15.71
C GLN A 296 -13.24 -10.12 16.53
N LYS A 297 -14.45 -9.85 17.05
CA LYS A 297 -14.68 -8.70 17.94
C LYS A 297 -13.80 -8.74 19.18
N GLU A 298 -13.57 -9.93 19.73
CA GLU A 298 -12.67 -10.08 20.88
C GLU A 298 -11.22 -9.73 20.54
N SER A 299 -10.77 -9.93 19.30
CA SER A 299 -9.45 -9.46 18.85
C SER A 299 -9.41 -7.94 18.78
N ALA A 300 -10.41 -7.30 18.18
CA ALA A 300 -10.52 -5.85 18.15
C ALA A 300 -10.58 -5.21 19.54
N TYR A 301 -11.19 -5.86 20.54
CA TYR A 301 -11.15 -5.34 21.91
C TYR A 301 -9.75 -5.36 22.53
N LEU A 302 -8.92 -6.35 22.19
CA LEU A 302 -7.52 -6.39 22.62
C LEU A 302 -6.71 -5.28 21.97
N ASP A 303 -6.93 -5.03 20.68
CA ASP A 303 -6.27 -3.93 19.95
C ASP A 303 -6.68 -2.57 20.54
N LEU A 304 -7.98 -2.36 20.79
CA LEU A 304 -8.49 -1.17 21.47
C LEU A 304 -7.92 -1.03 22.89
N GLU A 305 -7.80 -2.11 23.64
CA GLU A 305 -7.19 -2.10 24.98
C GLU A 305 -5.71 -1.71 24.92
N ALA A 306 -4.96 -2.15 23.90
CA ALA A 306 -3.57 -1.74 23.69
C ALA A 306 -3.43 -0.23 23.41
N LEU A 307 -4.44 0.40 22.82
CA LEU A 307 -4.55 1.85 22.67
C LEU A 307 -5.04 2.56 23.95
N GLY A 308 -5.42 1.82 24.99
CA GLY A 308 -5.99 2.35 26.23
C GLY A 308 -7.48 2.68 26.12
N ILE A 309 -8.19 2.09 25.15
CA ILE A 309 -9.64 2.18 24.99
C ILE A 309 -10.28 0.92 25.57
N ILE A 310 -10.99 1.04 26.69
CA ILE A 310 -11.58 -0.10 27.40
C ILE A 310 -13.06 -0.21 27.02
N ALA A 311 -13.44 -1.31 26.35
CA ALA A 311 -14.84 -1.62 26.07
C ALA A 311 -15.52 -2.31 27.28
N ARG A 312 -16.62 -1.75 27.77
CA ARG A 312 -17.40 -2.27 28.92
C ARG A 312 -18.85 -2.54 28.60
#